data_AF-A0A0R2BRS6-F1
#
_entry.id   AF-A0A0R2BRS6-F1
#
_cell.length_a   1.000
_cell.length_b   1.000
_cell.length_c   1.000
_cell.angle_alpha   90.00
_cell.angle_beta   90.00
_cell.angle_gamma   90.00
#
_symmetry.space_group_name_H-M   'P 1'
#
loop_
_entity.id
_entity.type
_entity.pdbx_description
1 polymer ?
#
loop_
_entity_poly.entity_id
_entity_poly.type
_entity_poly.pdbx_seq_one_letter_code
_entity_poly.pdbx_strand_id
1 'polypeptide(L)'
;MMSIVKVPQLKIIGRIALANQIDPNGSFYSLWQDLNDDPQMSQVDQQLQEQVGQTNRVGLVVYAPESYLYWAGVAVPTTFSTPQDWQSYLLPAGQAFEVTQATPEFMPQIPLNFKLDQIFAQAEKENVQLPDSLGHAQQPYFLEELKFNDINHVEQQRYLVYLSDEIEALEDDLG
;
A
#
# COMPACT_ATOMS: atom_id res chain seq x y z
N MET A 1 17.49 -5.50 -2.06
CA MET A 1 18.31 -4.35 -2.53
C MET A 1 17.58 -3.10 -2.06
N MET A 2 18.30 -2.13 -1.50
CA MET A 2 17.76 -1.08 -0.63
C MET A 2 17.97 0.28 -1.28
N SER A 3 16.98 1.17 -1.18
CA SER A 3 17.14 2.57 -1.56
C SER A 3 16.02 3.43 -1.00
N ILE A 4 16.35 4.66 -0.56
CA ILE A 4 15.37 5.74 -0.59
C ILE A 4 15.06 5.99 -2.07
N VAL A 5 13.81 5.81 -2.45
CA VAL A 5 13.36 5.92 -3.84
C VAL A 5 12.41 7.09 -4.02
N LYS A 6 12.40 7.65 -5.23
CA LYS A 6 11.30 8.51 -5.67
C LYS A 6 10.17 7.61 -6.15
N VAL A 7 9.00 7.78 -5.54
CA VAL A 7 7.78 7.09 -5.96
C VAL A 7 6.97 8.06 -6.82
N PRO A 8 6.68 7.73 -8.09
CA PRO A 8 5.79 8.55 -8.91
C PRO A 8 4.36 8.50 -8.37
N GLN A 9 3.50 9.42 -8.81
CA GLN A 9 2.08 9.34 -8.50
C GLN A 9 1.50 8.02 -9.03
N LEU A 10 0.68 7.35 -8.22
CA LEU A 10 0.04 6.08 -8.57
C LEU A 10 -1.48 6.25 -8.49
N LYS A 11 -2.19 5.77 -9.52
CA LYS A 11 -3.63 5.56 -9.42
C LYS A 11 -3.86 4.15 -8.89
N ILE A 12 -4.54 4.05 -7.76
CA ILE A 12 -4.95 2.79 -7.16
C ILE A 12 -6.45 2.66 -7.32
N ILE A 13 -6.91 1.47 -7.70
CA ILE A 13 -8.32 1.09 -7.73
C ILE A 13 -8.53 -0.18 -6.93
N GLY A 14 -9.66 -0.32 -6.25
CA GLY A 14 -9.97 -1.52 -5.47
C GLY A 14 -11.03 -1.30 -4.40
N ARG A 15 -10.94 -2.09 -3.34
CA ARG A 15 -11.86 -2.05 -2.19
C ARG A 15 -11.16 -1.41 -0.99
N ILE A 16 -11.96 -0.78 -0.14
CA ILE A 16 -11.51 -0.08 1.07
C ILE A 16 -12.09 -0.70 2.33
N ALA A 17 -11.30 -0.70 3.39
CA ALA A 17 -11.73 -1.02 4.74
C ALA A 17 -11.30 0.09 5.70
N LEU A 18 -12.18 0.40 6.65
CA LEU A 18 -11.87 1.19 7.83
C LEU A 18 -11.06 0.34 8.81
N ALA A 19 -10.27 0.97 9.68
CA ALA A 19 -9.47 0.29 10.70
C ALA A 19 -10.29 -0.67 11.59
N ASN A 20 -11.57 -0.37 11.87
CA ASN A 20 -12.45 -1.22 12.68
C ASN A 20 -13.02 -2.44 11.92
N GLN A 21 -12.73 -2.57 10.62
CA GLN A 21 -13.11 -3.70 9.79
C GLN A 21 -11.94 -4.68 9.57
N ILE A 22 -10.83 -4.49 10.29
CA ILE A 22 -9.69 -5.41 10.28
C ILE A 22 -10.10 -6.79 10.80
N ASP A 23 -9.50 -7.85 10.23
CA ASP A 23 -9.77 -9.22 10.66
C ASP A 23 -9.26 -9.45 12.09
N PRO A 24 -9.80 -10.44 12.83
CA PRO A 24 -9.39 -10.71 14.22
C PRO A 24 -7.89 -10.98 14.41
N ASN A 25 -7.19 -11.43 13.36
CA ASN A 25 -5.75 -11.65 13.38
C ASN A 25 -4.93 -10.37 13.11
N GLY A 26 -5.56 -9.23 12.85
CA GLY A 26 -4.89 -7.98 12.49
C GLY A 26 -4.47 -7.89 11.01
N SER A 27 -5.08 -8.66 10.13
CA SER A 27 -4.89 -8.60 8.67
C SER A 27 -6.12 -8.07 7.93
N PHE A 28 -6.03 -7.95 6.61
CA PHE A 28 -7.15 -7.60 5.73
C PHE A 28 -7.45 -8.74 4.76
N TYR A 29 -7.29 -9.97 5.22
CA TYR A 29 -7.42 -11.17 4.41
C TYR A 29 -8.82 -11.28 3.81
N SER A 30 -9.88 -11.07 4.61
CA SER A 30 -11.26 -11.14 4.10
C SER A 30 -11.54 -10.08 3.03
N LEU A 31 -10.98 -8.86 3.17
CA LEU A 31 -11.08 -7.83 2.12
C LEU A 31 -10.40 -8.27 0.81
N TRP A 32 -9.23 -8.92 0.91
CA TRP A 32 -8.54 -9.48 -0.24
C TRP A 32 -9.31 -10.63 -0.89
N GLN A 33 -9.98 -11.48 -0.10
CA GLN A 33 -10.87 -12.52 -0.62
C GLN A 33 -12.03 -11.90 -1.39
N ASP A 34 -12.73 -10.92 -0.80
CA ASP A 34 -13.84 -10.22 -1.45
C ASP A 34 -13.43 -9.53 -2.77
N LEU A 35 -12.21 -8.99 -2.83
CA LEU A 35 -11.68 -8.42 -4.06
C LEU A 35 -11.35 -9.50 -5.11
N ASN A 36 -10.70 -10.60 -4.71
CA ASN A 36 -10.29 -11.66 -5.63
C ASN A 36 -11.49 -12.46 -6.16
N ASP A 37 -12.55 -12.59 -5.37
CA ASP A 37 -13.80 -13.25 -5.77
C ASP A 37 -14.69 -12.36 -6.65
N ASP A 38 -14.39 -11.06 -6.75
CA ASP A 38 -15.09 -10.14 -7.64
C ASP A 38 -14.77 -10.46 -9.11
N PRO A 39 -15.77 -10.78 -9.96
CA PRO A 39 -15.55 -11.06 -11.37
C PRO A 39 -14.82 -9.94 -12.12
N GLN A 40 -14.96 -8.68 -11.69
CA GLN A 40 -14.28 -7.53 -12.29
C GLN A 40 -12.76 -7.59 -12.10
N MET A 41 -12.25 -8.26 -11.07
CA MET A 41 -10.81 -8.38 -10.81
C MET A 41 -10.07 -9.10 -11.95
N SER A 42 -10.65 -10.19 -12.45
CA SER A 42 -10.08 -10.93 -13.59
C SER A 42 -10.00 -10.08 -14.87
N GLN A 43 -10.98 -9.20 -15.08
CA GLN A 43 -11.02 -8.28 -16.22
C GLN A 43 -9.94 -7.20 -16.10
N VAL A 44 -9.75 -6.68 -14.88
CA VAL A 44 -8.69 -5.70 -14.60
C VAL A 44 -7.31 -6.33 -14.81
N ASP A 45 -7.08 -7.54 -14.31
CA ASP A 45 -5.84 -8.28 -14.52
C ASP A 45 -5.54 -8.48 -16.01
N GLN A 46 -6.54 -8.92 -16.79
CA GLN A 46 -6.38 -9.10 -18.23
C GLN A 46 -6.02 -7.78 -18.93
N GLN A 47 -6.73 -6.70 -18.62
CA GLN A 47 -6.46 -5.39 -19.23
C GLN A 47 -5.08 -4.86 -18.87
N LEU A 48 -4.62 -5.04 -17.63
CA LEU A 48 -3.26 -4.67 -17.23
C LEU A 48 -2.21 -5.50 -17.97
N GLN A 49 -2.43 -6.80 -18.10
CA GLN A 49 -1.55 -7.67 -18.88
C GLN A 49 -1.45 -7.21 -20.35
N GLU A 50 -2.56 -6.81 -20.97
CA GLU A 50 -2.60 -6.33 -22.35
C GLU A 50 -1.95 -4.94 -22.53
N GLN A 51 -2.13 -4.02 -21.58
CA GLN A 51 -1.66 -2.64 -21.70
C GLN A 51 -0.21 -2.44 -21.25
N VAL A 52 0.21 -3.13 -20.19
CA VAL A 52 1.52 -2.92 -19.54
C VAL A 52 2.33 -4.19 -19.34
N GLY A 53 1.84 -5.35 -19.79
CA GLY A 53 2.60 -6.61 -19.82
C GLY A 53 2.72 -7.36 -18.49
N GLN A 54 2.04 -6.88 -17.44
CA GLN A 54 2.05 -7.47 -16.11
C GLN A 54 0.78 -7.04 -15.35
N THR A 55 0.42 -7.78 -14.32
CA THR A 55 -0.55 -7.33 -13.30
C THR A 55 0.14 -7.14 -11.95
N ASN A 56 -0.61 -6.64 -10.95
CA ASN A 56 -0.09 -6.31 -9.64
C ASN A 56 -1.15 -6.50 -8.55
N ARG A 57 -0.71 -6.41 -7.29
CA ARG A 57 -1.56 -6.26 -6.11
C ARG A 57 -0.96 -5.17 -5.24
N VAL A 58 -1.81 -4.32 -4.69
CA VAL A 58 -1.45 -3.17 -3.86
C VAL A 58 -2.22 -3.20 -2.56
N GLY A 59 -1.50 -3.24 -1.45
CA GLY A 59 -2.01 -2.93 -0.12
C GLY A 59 -1.56 -1.52 0.27
N LEU A 60 -2.46 -0.54 0.29
CA LEU A 60 -2.12 0.82 0.72
C LEU A 60 -2.81 1.12 2.05
N VAL A 61 -2.03 1.55 3.04
CA VAL A 61 -2.54 2.17 4.26
C VAL A 61 -2.41 3.68 4.14
N VAL A 62 -3.50 4.39 4.41
CA VAL A 62 -3.52 5.84 4.58
C VAL A 62 -3.81 6.13 6.04
N TYR A 63 -2.80 6.58 6.77
CA TYR A 63 -2.92 6.90 8.20
C TYR A 63 -3.55 8.27 8.41
N ALA A 64 -4.26 8.37 9.54
CA ALA A 64 -4.71 9.60 10.17
C ALA A 64 -4.30 9.53 11.66
N PRO A 65 -4.34 10.63 12.42
CA PRO A 65 -3.85 10.64 13.80
C PRO A 65 -4.43 9.52 14.69
N GLU A 66 -5.73 9.24 14.55
CA GLU A 66 -6.47 8.28 15.40
C GLU A 66 -7.04 7.07 14.63
N SER A 67 -6.70 6.91 13.35
CA SER A 67 -7.28 5.86 12.51
C SER A 67 -6.47 5.63 11.23
N TYR A 68 -6.92 4.72 10.40
CA TYR A 68 -6.39 4.55 9.05
C TYR A 68 -7.44 3.92 8.13
N LEU A 69 -7.21 4.10 6.84
CA LEU A 69 -7.90 3.39 5.77
C LEU A 69 -6.96 2.36 5.17
N TYR A 70 -7.45 1.15 4.93
CA TYR A 70 -6.75 0.13 4.17
C TYR A 70 -7.38 -0.03 2.80
N TRP A 71 -6.57 0.01 1.76
CA TRP A 71 -6.96 -0.24 0.37
C TRP A 71 -6.35 -1.57 -0.08
N ALA A 72 -7.21 -2.52 -0.46
CA ALA A 72 -6.83 -3.70 -1.22
C ALA A 72 -7.16 -3.45 -2.69
N GLY A 73 -6.18 -3.54 -3.58
CA GLY A 73 -6.42 -3.20 -4.97
C GLY A 73 -5.26 -3.45 -5.91
N VAL A 74 -5.23 -2.66 -6.98
CA VAL A 74 -4.18 -2.65 -7.99
C VAL A 74 -3.78 -1.22 -8.36
N ALA A 75 -2.51 -1.01 -8.66
CA ALA A 75 -2.01 0.19 -9.32
C ALA A 75 -2.27 0.09 -10.83
N VAL A 76 -2.80 1.17 -11.40
CA VAL A 76 -3.22 1.25 -12.80
C VAL A 76 -2.71 2.54 -13.46
N PRO A 77 -2.62 2.61 -14.80
CA PRO A 77 -2.43 3.87 -15.50
C PRO A 77 -3.50 4.90 -15.09
N THR A 78 -3.16 6.19 -15.06
CA THR A 78 -4.11 7.24 -14.64
C THR A 78 -5.37 7.31 -15.51
N THR A 79 -5.26 6.89 -16.78
CA THR A 79 -6.34 6.80 -17.77
C THR A 79 -7.25 5.58 -17.60
N PHE A 80 -6.90 4.63 -16.72
CA PHE A 80 -7.66 3.41 -16.53
C PHE A 80 -9.02 3.71 -15.89
N SER A 81 -10.10 3.09 -16.37
CA SER A 81 -11.44 3.32 -15.80
C SER A 81 -11.61 2.52 -14.51
N THR A 82 -12.18 3.15 -13.49
CA THR A 82 -12.47 2.46 -12.22
C THR A 82 -13.69 1.56 -12.43
N PRO A 83 -13.60 0.25 -12.12
CA PRO A 83 -14.75 -0.66 -12.17
C PRO A 83 -15.90 -0.19 -11.28
N GLN A 84 -17.11 -0.65 -11.58
CA GLN A 84 -18.28 -0.24 -10.81
C GLN A 84 -18.15 -0.77 -9.36
N ASP A 85 -18.56 0.06 -8.40
CA ASP A 85 -18.53 -0.22 -6.96
C ASP A 85 -17.11 -0.35 -6.35
N TRP A 86 -16.07 -0.13 -7.16
CA TRP A 86 -14.71 0.03 -6.68
C TRP A 86 -14.41 1.50 -6.41
N GLN A 87 -13.47 1.74 -5.51
CA GLN A 87 -12.97 3.07 -5.19
C GLN A 87 -11.69 3.35 -5.98
N SER A 88 -11.36 4.63 -6.16
CA SER A 88 -10.09 5.06 -6.73
C SER A 88 -9.40 6.07 -5.84
N TYR A 89 -8.09 5.93 -5.72
CA TYR A 89 -7.22 6.87 -5.01
C TYR A 89 -6.05 7.27 -5.89
N LEU A 90 -5.71 8.56 -5.90
CA LEU A 90 -4.47 9.06 -6.50
C LEU A 90 -3.45 9.26 -5.39
N LEU A 91 -2.59 8.27 -5.19
CA LEU A 91 -1.47 8.36 -4.26
C LEU A 91 -0.46 9.36 -4.81
N PRO A 92 -0.21 10.50 -4.13
CA PRO A 92 0.71 11.52 -4.63
C PRO A 92 2.13 10.99 -4.77
N ALA A 93 2.90 11.63 -5.65
CA ALA A 93 4.33 11.37 -5.75
C ALA A 93 5.04 11.74 -4.44
N GLY A 94 6.12 11.03 -4.11
CA GLY A 94 6.84 11.23 -2.86
C GLY A 94 8.21 10.57 -2.87
N GLN A 95 8.85 10.60 -1.70
CA GLN A 95 10.03 9.79 -1.42
C GLN A 95 9.63 8.72 -0.41
N ALA A 96 10.19 7.53 -0.54
CA ALA A 96 9.89 6.42 0.37
C ALA A 96 11.15 5.61 0.68
N PHE A 97 11.21 5.07 1.89
CA PHE A 97 12.11 3.99 2.22
C PHE A 97 11.55 2.69 1.62
N GLU A 98 12.32 2.04 0.74
CA GLU A 98 11.92 0.81 0.05
C GLU A 98 12.63 -0.42 0.62
N VAL A 99 11.84 -1.44 0.95
CA VAL A 99 12.34 -2.80 1.25
C VAL A 99 11.80 -3.77 0.21
N THR A 100 12.68 -4.26 -0.65
CA THR A 100 12.36 -5.33 -1.61
C THR A 100 12.62 -6.70 -0.98
N GLN A 101 11.63 -7.60 -1.05
CA GLN A 101 11.73 -8.96 -0.54
C GLN A 101 12.63 -9.83 -1.42
N ALA A 102 13.50 -10.61 -0.80
CA ALA A 102 14.37 -11.56 -1.50
C ALA A 102 13.59 -12.78 -2.03
N THR A 103 12.53 -13.16 -1.32
CA THR A 103 11.60 -14.23 -1.69
C THR A 103 10.19 -13.64 -1.70
N PRO A 104 9.72 -13.09 -2.83
CA PRO A 104 8.39 -12.52 -2.93
C PRO A 104 7.29 -13.57 -2.71
N GLU A 105 6.32 -13.26 -1.85
CA GLU A 105 5.17 -14.13 -1.59
C GLU A 105 3.94 -13.31 -1.19
N PHE A 106 2.81 -13.56 -1.85
CA PHE A 106 1.57 -12.86 -1.55
C PHE A 106 0.87 -13.53 -0.38
N MET A 107 1.07 -12.97 0.82
CA MET A 107 0.47 -13.47 2.06
C MET A 107 -0.44 -12.41 2.68
N PRO A 108 -1.68 -12.24 2.17
CA PRO A 108 -2.64 -11.27 2.70
C PRO A 108 -3.10 -11.57 4.15
N GLN A 109 -2.88 -12.79 4.64
CA GLN A 109 -3.17 -13.22 6.02
C GLN A 109 -2.15 -12.73 7.05
N ILE A 110 -1.00 -12.20 6.63
CA ILE A 110 0.00 -11.68 7.56
C ILE A 110 -0.51 -10.35 8.16
N PRO A 111 -0.48 -10.19 9.50
CA PRO A 111 -0.96 -8.98 10.13
C PRO A 111 -0.24 -7.72 9.64
N LEU A 112 -0.98 -6.62 9.47
CA LEU A 112 -0.43 -5.37 8.94
C LEU A 112 0.72 -4.85 9.83
N ASN A 113 0.52 -4.85 11.15
CA ASN A 113 1.52 -4.37 12.10
C ASN A 113 2.80 -5.21 12.04
N PHE A 114 2.69 -6.52 11.82
CA PHE A 114 3.87 -7.37 11.68
C PHE A 114 4.68 -7.01 10.43
N LYS A 115 4.03 -6.70 9.31
CA LYS A 115 4.72 -6.19 8.10
C LYS A 115 5.42 -4.88 8.41
N LEU A 116 4.73 -3.92 9.04
CA LEU A 116 5.31 -2.63 9.41
C LEU A 116 6.51 -2.75 10.35
N ASP A 117 6.41 -3.53 11.42
CA ASP A 117 7.48 -3.71 12.40
C ASP A 117 8.76 -4.22 11.73
N GLN A 118 8.64 -5.12 10.74
CA GLN A 118 9.79 -5.58 9.96
C GLN A 118 10.43 -4.45 9.15
N ILE A 119 9.63 -3.56 8.55
CA ILE A 119 10.15 -2.44 7.76
C ILE A 119 10.83 -1.41 8.66
N PHE A 120 10.21 -1.07 9.79
CA PHE A 120 10.79 -0.15 10.78
C PHE A 120 12.10 -0.69 11.36
N ALA A 121 12.13 -1.97 11.73
CA ALA A 121 13.37 -2.61 12.20
C ALA A 121 14.46 -2.65 11.12
N GLN A 122 14.08 -2.72 9.84
CA GLN A 122 15.03 -2.66 8.73
C GLN A 122 15.56 -1.24 8.52
N ALA A 123 14.70 -0.21 8.59
CA ALA A 123 15.10 1.18 8.51
C ALA A 123 16.08 1.56 9.64
N GLU A 124 15.82 1.10 10.87
CA GLU A 124 16.72 1.31 12.02
C GLU A 124 18.11 0.72 11.77
N LYS A 125 18.19 -0.53 11.28
CA LYS A 125 19.48 -1.17 10.93
C LYS A 125 20.25 -0.40 9.86
N GLU A 126 19.53 0.28 8.97
CA GLU A 126 20.10 1.07 7.88
C GLU A 126 20.36 2.54 8.26
N ASN A 127 20.08 2.94 9.51
CA ASN A 127 20.15 4.32 9.98
C ASN A 127 19.27 5.28 9.16
N VAL A 128 18.14 4.80 8.66
CA VAL A 128 17.12 5.62 8.01
C VAL A 128 16.08 6.01 9.04
N GLN A 129 15.91 7.31 9.25
CA GLN A 129 14.85 7.84 10.10
C GLN A 129 13.53 7.82 9.33
N LEU A 130 12.61 6.95 9.73
CA LEU A 130 11.21 6.99 9.31
C LEU A 130 10.45 8.01 10.17
N PRO A 131 9.27 8.49 9.74
CA PRO A 131 8.40 9.29 10.59
C PRO A 131 8.08 8.56 11.90
N ASP A 132 8.13 9.27 13.03
CA ASP A 132 7.85 8.69 14.35
C ASP A 132 6.38 8.29 14.46
N SER A 133 5.49 9.06 13.82
CA SER A 133 4.08 8.71 13.66
C SER A 133 3.60 8.90 12.22
N LEU A 134 3.24 7.80 11.56
CA LEU A 134 2.60 7.87 10.23
C LEU A 134 1.24 8.60 10.27
N GLY A 135 0.54 8.62 11.41
CA GLY A 135 -0.71 9.38 11.57
C GLY A 135 -0.51 10.89 11.58
N HIS A 136 0.70 11.35 11.89
CA HIS A 136 1.07 12.77 11.90
C HIS A 136 1.97 13.14 10.72
N ALA A 137 2.32 12.23 9.82
CA ALA A 137 3.15 12.53 8.67
C ALA A 137 2.36 13.28 7.57
N GLN A 138 3.00 14.22 6.87
CA GLN A 138 2.39 14.89 5.69
C GLN A 138 2.08 13.91 4.54
N GLN A 139 2.85 12.84 4.41
CA GLN A 139 2.63 11.72 3.50
C GLN A 139 2.43 10.44 4.31
N PRO A 140 1.22 10.23 4.88
CA PRO A 140 0.94 9.21 5.88
C PRO A 140 0.72 7.82 5.27
N TYR A 141 1.66 7.36 4.45
CA TYR A 141 1.46 6.22 3.56
C TYR A 141 2.41 5.07 3.86
N PHE A 142 1.82 3.88 3.99
CA PHE A 142 2.50 2.61 3.86
C PHE A 142 1.94 1.86 2.64
N LEU A 143 2.81 1.41 1.75
CA LEU A 143 2.44 0.75 0.51
C LEU A 143 3.16 -0.59 0.38
N GLU A 144 2.40 -1.68 0.28
CA GLU A 144 2.85 -2.98 -0.21
C GLU A 144 2.48 -3.09 -1.69
N GLU A 145 3.46 -3.39 -2.53
CA GLU A 145 3.26 -3.63 -3.96
C GLU A 145 3.84 -4.98 -4.35
N LEU A 146 3.03 -5.77 -5.04
CA LEU A 146 3.40 -7.04 -5.64
C LEU A 146 3.20 -6.98 -7.15
N LYS A 147 4.12 -7.55 -7.93
CA LYS A 147 4.00 -7.66 -9.39
C LYS A 147 3.98 -9.11 -9.83
N PHE A 148 3.19 -9.37 -10.87
CA PHE A 148 2.91 -10.70 -11.40
C PHE A 148 3.02 -10.66 -12.92
N ASN A 149 3.83 -11.55 -13.49
CA ASN A 149 3.78 -11.87 -14.93
C ASN A 149 2.74 -12.96 -15.20
N ASP A 150 2.62 -13.91 -14.26
CA ASP A 150 1.53 -14.87 -14.13
C ASP A 150 0.90 -14.63 -12.75
N ILE A 151 -0.43 -14.53 -12.68
CA ILE A 151 -1.14 -14.24 -11.43
C ILE A 151 -0.87 -15.27 -10.31
N ASN A 152 -0.43 -16.47 -10.68
CA ASN A 152 -0.08 -17.53 -9.72
C ASN A 152 1.34 -17.40 -9.15
N HIS A 153 2.16 -16.50 -9.67
CA HIS A 153 3.56 -16.35 -9.27
C HIS A 153 3.92 -14.88 -9.03
N VAL A 154 4.31 -14.57 -7.79
CA VAL A 154 4.81 -13.25 -7.42
C VAL A 154 6.25 -13.12 -7.92
N GLU A 155 6.47 -12.18 -8.83
CA GLU A 155 7.80 -11.88 -9.39
C GLU A 155 8.57 -10.92 -8.49
N GLN A 156 7.87 -9.94 -7.93
CA GLN A 156 8.44 -8.90 -7.08
C GLN A 156 7.47 -8.54 -5.98
N GLN A 157 8.02 -8.28 -4.80
CA GLN A 157 7.29 -7.72 -3.68
C GLN A 157 8.16 -6.67 -3.02
N ARG A 158 7.59 -5.49 -2.81
CA ARG A 158 8.24 -4.39 -2.12
C ARG A 158 7.30 -3.71 -1.14
N TYR A 159 7.90 -3.15 -0.11
CA TYR A 159 7.25 -2.33 0.89
C TYR A 159 7.85 -0.93 0.85
N LEU A 160 6.99 0.07 0.98
CA LEU A 160 7.34 1.48 0.89
C LEU A 160 6.72 2.20 2.09
N VAL A 161 7.56 2.83 2.91
CA VAL A 161 7.11 3.79 3.92
C VAL A 161 7.47 5.18 3.41
N TYR A 162 6.47 6.03 3.19
CA TYR A 162 6.71 7.37 2.67
C TYR A 162 7.43 8.22 3.72
N LEU A 163 8.40 8.99 3.23
CA LEU A 163 9.22 9.90 4.02
C LEU A 163 8.68 11.31 3.83
N SER A 164 8.26 11.92 4.93
CA SER A 164 7.83 13.31 4.96
C SER A 164 7.99 13.86 6.36
N ASP A 165 8.00 15.19 6.46
CA ASP A 165 7.92 15.87 7.75
C ASP A 165 6.61 15.53 8.47
N GLU A 166 6.60 15.72 9.78
CA GLU A 166 5.38 15.68 10.57
C GLU A 166 4.57 16.96 10.36
N ILE A 167 3.25 16.83 10.47
CA ILE A 167 2.31 17.92 10.56
C ILE A 167 2.44 18.44 11.98
N GLU A 168 2.96 19.65 12.15
CA GLU A 168 2.91 20.34 13.44
C GLU A 168 1.46 20.34 13.93
N ALA A 169 1.22 19.77 15.12
CA ALA A 169 -0.07 19.90 15.77
C ALA A 169 -0.37 21.40 15.88
N LEU A 170 -1.57 21.83 15.46
CA LEU A 170 -2.05 23.20 15.65
C LEU A 170 -2.38 23.49 17.13
N GLU A 171 -1.57 23.00 18.05
CA GLU A 171 -1.62 23.28 19.48
C GLU A 171 -0.49 24.25 19.81
N ASP A 172 -0.71 25.56 19.58
CA ASP A 172 -0.13 26.64 20.39
C ASP A 172 -0.48 28.09 19.95
N ASP A 173 -1.60 28.32 19.26
CA ASP A 173 -2.06 29.69 18.92
C ASP A 173 -3.36 30.12 19.65
N LEU A 174 -3.62 29.53 20.82
CA LEU A 174 -4.63 30.02 21.78
C LEU A 174 -3.98 30.54 23.08
N GLY A 175 -2.86 31.26 22.93
CA GLY A 175 -2.27 32.09 23.97
C GLY A 175 -3.01 33.41 24.19
#